data_AF-A0A3A0AIB0-F1
#
_entry.id   AF-A0A3A0AIB0-F1
#
_cell.length_a   1.000
_cell.length_b   1.000
_cell.length_c   1.000
_cell.angle_alpha   90.00
_cell.angle_beta   90.00
_cell.angle_gamma   90.00
#
_symmetry.space_group_name_H-M   'P 1'
#
loop_
_entity.id
_entity.type
_entity.pdbx_description
1 polymer ?
#
loop_
_entity_poly.entity_id
_entity_poly.type
_entity_poly.pdbx_seq_one_letter_code
_entity_poly.pdbx_strand_id
1 'polypeptide(L)'
;MQIEQVLRLRHGLGVGDDNDFTISSRADLLEMASNVAGTLTLLLGGIGAVSLVVGGIGIMNIMLVSVTERTREIGLRKALGAHDSDILLQFLVEALVLCGLGGLIGIGISYGVELLMSSIASLQFSIVIEPWALGRQRRQRLYLRSLPGPTRHPARPD
;
A
#
# COMPACT_ATOMS: atom_id res chain seq x y z
N MET A 1 -14.04 -18.48 20.84
CA MET A 1 -13.89 -19.32 22.05
C MET A 1 -14.74 -20.60 22.04
N GLN A 2 -16.05 -20.57 21.70
CA GLN A 2 -16.87 -21.80 21.65
C GLN A 2 -16.39 -22.87 20.65
N ILE A 3 -15.95 -22.48 19.45
CA ILE A 3 -15.48 -23.42 18.41
C ILE A 3 -14.19 -24.14 18.85
N GLU A 4 -13.33 -23.42 19.57
CA GLU A 4 -12.08 -23.97 20.10
C GLU A 4 -12.34 -25.03 21.18
N GLN A 5 -13.23 -24.76 22.13
CA GLN A 5 -13.58 -25.72 23.18
C GLN A 5 -14.17 -27.02 22.62
N VAL A 6 -15.01 -26.94 21.58
CA VAL A 6 -15.60 -28.12 20.93
C VAL A 6 -14.54 -28.96 20.21
N LEU A 7 -13.58 -28.32 19.54
CA LEU A 7 -12.49 -28.99 18.85
C LEU A 7 -11.48 -29.62 19.82
N ARG A 8 -11.19 -28.96 20.96
CA ARG A 8 -10.33 -29.52 22.02
C ARG A 8 -10.91 -30.80 22.62
N LEU A 9 -12.21 -30.82 22.90
CA LEU A 9 -12.90 -32.01 23.40
C LEU A 9 -12.92 -33.15 22.37
N ARG A 10 -13.06 -32.84 21.08
CA ARG A 10 -13.01 -33.83 19.99
C ARG A 10 -11.61 -34.43 19.80
N HIS A 11 -10.55 -33.66 20.05
CA HIS A 11 -9.16 -34.11 19.95
C HIS A 11 -8.58 -34.62 21.29
N GLY A 12 -9.38 -34.68 22.36
CA GLY A 12 -8.97 -35.23 23.65
C GLY A 12 -7.91 -34.39 24.39
N LEU A 13 -7.81 -33.09 24.10
CA LEU A 13 -6.81 -32.18 24.68
C LEU A 13 -7.29 -31.63 26.03
N GLY A 14 -6.48 -31.80 27.08
CA GLY A 14 -6.78 -31.36 28.45
C GLY A 14 -6.63 -29.84 28.68
N VAL A 15 -7.03 -29.38 29.86
CA VAL A 15 -6.84 -27.99 30.32
C VAL A 15 -5.36 -27.77 30.64
N GLY A 16 -4.56 -27.51 29.61
CA GLY A 16 -3.10 -27.37 29.70
C GLY A 16 -2.33 -27.94 28.50
N ASP A 17 -2.97 -28.75 27.66
CA ASP A 17 -2.34 -29.25 26.43
C ASP A 17 -2.36 -28.19 25.31
N ASP A 18 -1.29 -28.17 24.51
CA ASP A 18 -1.15 -27.28 23.35
C ASP A 18 -2.15 -27.64 22.25
N ASN A 19 -2.78 -26.62 21.66
CA ASN A 19 -3.75 -26.81 20.59
C ASN A 19 -3.10 -27.46 19.36
N ASP A 20 -3.69 -28.56 18.88
CA ASP A 20 -3.18 -29.30 17.73
C ASP A 20 -3.72 -28.80 16.36
N PHE A 21 -4.66 -27.86 16.40
CA PHE A 21 -5.43 -27.32 15.28
C PHE A 21 -5.32 -25.78 15.20
N THR A 22 -5.40 -25.24 13.98
CA THR A 22 -5.43 -23.79 13.72
C THR A 22 -6.80 -23.45 13.14
N ILE A 23 -7.57 -22.61 13.83
CA ILE A 23 -8.85 -22.09 13.32
C ILE A 23 -8.53 -20.84 12.52
N SER A 24 -8.47 -20.97 11.20
CA SER A 24 -8.42 -19.82 10.30
C SER A 24 -9.83 -19.55 9.79
N SER A 25 -10.43 -18.46 10.26
CA SER A 25 -11.74 -18.01 9.78
C SER A 25 -11.59 -17.32 8.42
N ARG A 26 -12.67 -17.32 7.61
CA ARG A 26 -12.74 -16.46 6.43
C ARG A 26 -12.60 -14.98 6.80
N ALA A 27 -12.97 -14.62 8.03
CA ALA A 27 -12.76 -13.30 8.60
C ALA A 27 -11.26 -12.95 8.70
N ASP A 28 -10.43 -13.88 9.18
CA ASP A 28 -8.98 -13.66 9.31
C ASP A 28 -8.33 -13.44 7.94
N LEU A 29 -8.77 -14.17 6.89
CA LEU A 29 -8.26 -13.97 5.53
C LEU A 29 -8.65 -12.60 4.95
N LEU A 30 -9.90 -12.17 5.17
CA LEU A 30 -10.37 -10.85 4.74
C LEU A 30 -9.66 -9.73 5.49
N GLU A 31 -9.43 -9.90 6.80
CA GLU A 31 -8.71 -8.96 7.65
C GLU A 31 -7.24 -8.85 7.25
N MET A 32 -6.58 -9.97 6.97
CA MET A 32 -5.21 -9.97 6.43
C MET A 32 -5.17 -9.27 5.07
N ALA A 33 -6.10 -9.58 4.16
CA ALA A 33 -6.18 -8.94 2.86
C ALA A 33 -6.44 -7.42 2.96
N SER A 34 -7.33 -6.99 3.85
CA SER A 34 -7.60 -5.56 4.08
C SER A 34 -6.40 -4.85 4.68
N ASN A 35 -5.66 -5.48 5.59
CA ASN A 35 -4.45 -4.91 6.18
C ASN A 35 -3.33 -4.76 5.13
N VAL A 36 -3.16 -5.76 4.26
CA VAL A 36 -2.19 -5.68 3.15
C VAL A 36 -2.62 -4.62 2.13
N ALA A 37 -3.90 -4.57 1.75
CA ALA A 37 -4.42 -3.55 0.84
C ALA A 37 -4.23 -2.15 1.42
N GLY A 38 -4.57 -1.94 2.70
CA GLY A 38 -4.42 -0.66 3.39
C GLY A 38 -2.97 -0.19 3.46
N THR A 39 -2.03 -1.09 3.74
CA THR A 39 -0.60 -0.75 3.73
C THR A 39 -0.10 -0.40 2.32
N LEU A 40 -0.52 -1.13 1.28
CA LEU A 40 -0.22 -0.77 -0.10
C LEU A 40 -0.81 0.59 -0.49
N THR A 41 -2.07 0.88 -0.13
CA THR A 41 -2.72 2.16 -0.42
C THR A 41 -1.94 3.32 0.20
N LEU A 42 -1.48 3.18 1.45
CA LEU A 42 -0.66 4.19 2.10
C LEU A 42 0.69 4.39 1.40
N LEU A 43 1.36 3.31 0.98
CA LEU A 43 2.64 3.38 0.27
C LEU A 43 2.49 4.05 -1.10
N LEU A 44 1.50 3.63 -1.90
CA LEU A 44 1.22 4.20 -3.22
C LEU A 44 0.76 5.65 -3.10
N GLY A 45 -0.06 5.97 -2.11
CA GLY A 45 -0.44 7.35 -1.80
C GLY A 45 0.77 8.21 -1.42
N GLY A 46 1.70 7.66 -0.63
CA GLY A 46 2.95 8.31 -0.27
C GLY A 46 3.84 8.59 -1.49
N ILE A 47 4.00 7.61 -2.39
CA ILE A 47 4.72 7.80 -3.66
C ILE A 47 4.04 8.88 -4.50
N GLY A 48 2.71 8.84 -4.60
CA GLY A 48 1.91 9.85 -5.30
C GLY A 48 2.11 11.26 -4.74
N ALA A 49 2.16 11.41 -3.41
CA ALA A 49 2.43 12.68 -2.75
C ALA A 49 3.83 13.22 -3.08
N VAL A 50 4.87 12.36 -3.04
CA VAL A 50 6.23 12.74 -3.44
C VAL A 50 6.28 13.14 -4.92
N SER A 51 5.62 12.38 -5.80
CA SER A 51 5.53 12.71 -7.22
C SER A 51 4.86 14.06 -7.47
N LEU A 52 3.82 14.41 -6.70
CA LEU A 52 3.16 15.72 -6.78
C LEU A 52 4.14 16.85 -6.41
N VAL A 53 4.92 16.67 -5.34
CA VAL A 53 5.92 17.66 -4.90
C VAL A 53 7.00 17.84 -5.98
N VAL A 54 7.57 16.76 -6.50
CA VAL A 54 8.59 16.82 -7.57
C VAL A 54 8.02 17.45 -8.84
N GLY A 55 6.77 17.14 -9.20
CA GLY A 55 6.07 17.77 -10.30
C GLY A 55 5.90 19.28 -10.09
N GLY A 56 5.54 19.70 -8.87
CA GLY A 56 5.44 21.12 -8.51
C GLY A 56 6.78 21.86 -8.63
N ILE A 57 7.89 21.22 -8.22
CA ILE A 57 9.24 21.78 -8.40
C ILE A 57 9.57 21.94 -9.88
N GLY A 58 9.20 20.96 -10.72
CA GLY A 58 9.38 21.04 -12.17
C GLY A 58 8.60 22.20 -12.79
N ILE A 59 7.34 22.38 -12.39
CA ILE A 59 6.51 23.50 -12.86
C ILE A 59 7.11 24.83 -12.42
N MET A 60 7.59 24.93 -11.18
CA MET A 60 8.30 26.12 -10.70
C MET A 60 9.52 26.44 -11.56
N ASN A 61 10.28 25.43 -12.01
CA ASN A 61 11.46 25.64 -12.87
C ASN A 61 11.07 26.17 -14.26
N ILE A 62 10.05 25.57 -14.88
CA ILE A 62 9.54 26.04 -16.18
C ILE A 62 9.01 27.47 -16.05
N MET A 63 8.28 27.75 -14.96
CA MET A 63 7.78 29.09 -14.68
C MET A 63 8.94 30.06 -14.51
N LEU A 64 9.97 29.75 -13.71
CA LEU A 64 11.14 30.61 -13.52
C LEU A 64 11.78 30.98 -14.88
N VAL A 65 12.03 29.99 -15.73
CA VAL A 65 12.60 30.22 -17.05
C VAL A 65 11.68 31.12 -17.90
N SER A 66 10.38 30.83 -17.95
CA SER A 66 9.44 31.62 -18.76
C SER A 66 9.26 33.06 -18.27
N VAL A 67 9.31 33.32 -16.95
CA VAL A 67 9.32 34.70 -16.44
C VAL A 67 10.60 35.39 -16.88
N THR A 68 11.75 34.72 -16.75
CA THR A 68 13.05 35.33 -17.08
C THR A 68 13.17 35.70 -18.54
N GLU A 69 12.63 34.90 -19.46
CA GLU A 69 12.59 35.21 -20.90
C GLU A 69 11.76 36.46 -21.21
N ARG A 70 10.62 36.64 -20.51
CA ARG A 70 9.69 37.76 -20.73
C ARG A 70 10.00 39.00 -19.86
N THR A 71 11.07 38.99 -19.06
CA THR A 71 11.44 40.07 -18.13
C THR A 71 11.53 41.45 -18.79
N ARG A 72 12.08 41.52 -20.01
CA ARG A 72 12.25 42.78 -20.75
C ARG A 72 10.92 43.43 -21.11
N GLU A 73 9.92 42.63 -21.47
CA GLU A 73 8.57 43.10 -21.81
C GLU A 73 7.81 43.56 -20.56
N ILE A 74 7.95 42.83 -19.45
CA ILE A 74 7.36 43.17 -18.15
C ILE A 74 7.94 44.49 -17.63
N GLY A 75 9.25 44.69 -17.76
CA GLY A 75 9.92 45.93 -17.39
C GLY A 75 9.39 47.14 -18.19
N LEU A 76 9.12 46.95 -19.48
CA LEU A 76 8.53 48.00 -20.33
C LEU A 76 7.08 48.33 -19.89
N ARG A 77 6.25 47.32 -19.57
CA ARG A 77 4.89 47.54 -19.05
C ARG A 77 4.87 48.27 -17.72
N LYS A 78 5.79 47.92 -16.81
CA LYS A 78 5.90 48.59 -15.50
C LYS A 78 6.36 50.04 -15.63
N ALA A 79 7.27 50.34 -16.54
CA ALA A 79 7.68 51.72 -16.84
C ALA A 79 6.53 52.59 -17.39
N LEU A 80 5.51 51.97 -17.99
CA LEU A 80 4.29 52.62 -18.49
C LEU A 80 3.17 52.69 -17.44
N GLY A 81 3.41 52.27 -16.19
CA GLY A 81 2.46 52.41 -15.08
C GLY A 81 1.65 51.15 -14.72
N ALA A 82 1.98 49.98 -15.27
CA ALA A 82 1.35 48.73 -14.86
C ALA A 82 1.66 48.39 -13.39
N HIS A 83 0.67 47.94 -12.62
CA HIS A 83 0.85 47.54 -11.23
C HIS A 83 1.53 46.16 -11.13
N ASP A 84 2.37 45.96 -10.11
CA ASP A 84 3.01 44.66 -9.85
C ASP A 84 1.99 43.53 -9.62
N SER A 85 0.81 43.89 -9.11
CA SER A 85 -0.33 43.00 -8.88
C SER A 85 -0.84 42.34 -10.16
N ASP A 86 -0.88 43.09 -11.26
CA ASP A 86 -1.40 42.61 -12.55
C ASP A 86 -0.47 41.55 -13.13
N ILE A 87 0.85 41.78 -12.99
CA ILE A 87 1.89 40.87 -13.43
C ILE A 87 1.87 39.58 -12.59
N LEU A 88 1.73 39.70 -11.26
CA LEU A 88 1.66 38.55 -10.37
C LEU A 88 0.42 37.69 -10.66
N LEU A 89 -0.74 38.32 -10.87
CA LEU A 89 -1.97 37.61 -11.23
C LEU A 89 -1.85 36.89 -12.57
N GLN A 90 -1.19 37.48 -13.57
CA GLN A 90 -0.95 36.81 -14.84
C GLN A 90 -0.16 35.50 -14.65
N PHE A 91 0.94 35.54 -13.90
CA PHE A 91 1.75 34.33 -13.65
C PHE A 91 1.03 33.31 -12.76
N LEU A 92 0.29 33.77 -11.76
CA LEU A 92 -0.50 32.90 -10.92
C LEU A 92 -1.55 32.16 -11.75
N VAL A 93 -2.29 32.87 -12.60
CA VAL A 93 -3.30 32.27 -13.48
C VAL A 93 -2.65 31.33 -14.49
N GLU A 94 -1.51 31.69 -15.10
CA GLU A 94 -0.77 30.81 -16.02
C GLU A 94 -0.37 29.50 -15.32
N ALA A 95 0.19 29.58 -14.11
CA ALA A 95 0.52 28.40 -13.30
C ALA A 95 -0.71 27.56 -12.95
N LEU A 96 -1.79 28.21 -12.52
CA LEU A 96 -3.01 27.53 -12.06
C LEU A 96 -3.71 26.80 -13.21
N VAL A 97 -3.72 27.41 -14.41
CA VAL A 97 -4.23 26.78 -15.63
C VAL A 97 -3.37 25.60 -16.04
N LEU A 98 -2.04 25.71 -16.00
CA LEU A 98 -1.13 24.59 -16.31
C LEU A 98 -1.30 23.43 -15.33
N CYS A 99 -1.34 23.71 -14.02
CA CYS A 99 -1.60 22.71 -12.98
C CYS A 99 -2.99 22.08 -13.14
N GLY A 100 -4.02 22.88 -13.40
CA GLY A 100 -5.39 22.41 -13.59
C GLY A 100 -5.55 21.50 -14.81
N LEU A 101 -5.00 21.90 -15.96
CA LEU A 101 -5.01 21.09 -17.17
C LEU A 101 -4.19 19.81 -17.00
N GLY A 102 -3.00 19.90 -16.39
CA GLY A 102 -2.18 18.73 -16.08
C GLY A 102 -2.90 17.73 -15.18
N GLY A 103 -3.59 18.22 -14.14
CA GLY A 103 -4.40 17.39 -13.23
C GLY A 103 -5.59 16.73 -13.95
N LEU A 104 -6.33 17.48 -14.77
CA LEU A 104 -7.45 16.94 -15.55
C LEU A 104 -6.99 15.88 -16.55
N ILE A 105 -5.90 16.13 -17.28
CA ILE A 105 -5.31 15.17 -18.22
C ILE A 105 -4.82 13.93 -17.45
N GLY A 106 -4.17 14.12 -16.31
CA GLY A 106 -3.71 13.03 -15.44
C GLY A 106 -4.86 12.12 -15.00
N ILE A 107 -5.96 12.68 -14.49
CA ILE A 107 -7.16 11.92 -14.12
C ILE A 107 -7.74 11.19 -15.32
N GLY A 108 -7.81 11.85 -16.49
CA GLY A 108 -8.30 11.24 -17.72
C GLY A 108 -7.45 10.02 -18.15
N ILE A 109 -6.13 10.14 -18.07
CA ILE A 109 -5.19 9.04 -18.35
C ILE A 109 -5.37 7.92 -17.32
N SER A 110 -5.51 8.24 -16.03
CA SER A 110 -5.73 7.23 -14.98
C SER A 110 -6.98 6.39 -15.26
N TYR A 111 -8.12 7.01 -15.59
CA TYR A 111 -9.33 6.30 -15.98
C TYR A 111 -9.13 5.49 -17.27
N GLY A 112 -8.41 6.02 -18.25
CA GLY A 112 -8.11 5.30 -19.49
C GLY A 112 -7.29 4.03 -19.25
N VAL A 113 -6.29 4.10 -18.36
CA VAL A 113 -5.48 2.95 -17.96
C VAL A 113 -6.32 1.92 -17.20
N GLU A 114 -7.22 2.37 -16.32
CA GLU A 114 -8.15 1.48 -15.60
C GLU A 114 -9.03 0.68 -16.57
N LEU A 115 -9.62 1.33 -17.58
CA LEU A 115 -10.46 0.68 -18.59
C LEU A 115 -9.68 -0.33 -19.45
N LEU A 116 -8.42 -0.01 -19.80
CA LEU A 116 -7.54 -0.94 -20.50
C LEU A 116 -7.22 -2.15 -19.63
N MET A 117 -6.90 -1.94 -18.35
CA MET A 117 -6.61 -3.03 -17.43
C MET A 117 -7.84 -3.88 -17.11
N SER A 118 -9.03 -3.31 -16.96
CA SER A 118 -10.25 -4.11 -16.77
C SER A 118 -10.53 -5.03 -17.96
N SER A 119 -10.22 -4.55 -19.17
CA SER A 119 -10.36 -5.34 -20.40
C SER A 119 -9.37 -6.51 -20.45
N ILE A 120 -8.12 -6.28 -20.03
CA ILE A 120 -7.06 -7.31 -20.00
C ILE A 120 -7.24 -8.28 -18.83
N ALA A 121 -7.65 -7.80 -17.64
CA ALA A 121 -7.83 -8.61 -16.43
C ALA A 121 -9.00 -9.61 -16.52
N SER A 122 -9.92 -9.42 -17.46
CA SER A 122 -10.90 -10.44 -17.85
C SER A 122 -10.22 -11.73 -18.37
N LEU A 123 -8.96 -11.64 -18.81
CA LEU A 123 -8.09 -12.76 -19.17
C LEU A 123 -7.37 -13.30 -17.92
N GLN A 124 -8.14 -13.91 -17.01
CA GLN A 124 -7.67 -14.93 -16.05
C GLN A 124 -6.39 -14.65 -15.24
N PHE A 125 -6.51 -13.98 -14.09
CA PHE A 125 -5.55 -14.18 -12.99
C PHE A 125 -6.02 -15.32 -12.08
N SER A 126 -5.59 -16.54 -12.39
CA SER A 126 -5.70 -17.67 -11.48
C SER A 126 -4.64 -17.52 -10.37
N ILE A 127 -5.07 -17.15 -9.16
CA ILE A 127 -4.19 -17.13 -8.00
C ILE A 127 -3.86 -18.58 -7.63
N VAL A 128 -2.70 -19.05 -8.04
CA VAL A 128 -2.14 -20.34 -7.62
C VAL A 128 -1.63 -20.18 -6.20
N ILE A 129 -2.37 -20.69 -5.23
CA ILE A 129 -1.89 -20.84 -3.85
C ILE A 129 -0.95 -22.05 -3.86
N GLU A 130 0.36 -21.80 -3.75
CA GLU A 130 1.34 -22.88 -3.89
C GLU A 130 1.24 -23.91 -2.72
N PRO A 131 1.07 -25.22 -3.02
CA PRO A 131 0.82 -26.27 -2.02
C PRO A 131 1.94 -26.50 -0.98
N TRP A 132 3.15 -25.99 -1.19
CA TRP A 132 4.29 -26.25 -0.29
C TRP A 132 4.23 -25.47 1.03
N ALA A 133 3.38 -24.44 1.13
CA ALA A 133 3.12 -23.74 2.40
C ALA A 133 2.52 -24.67 3.47
N LEU A 134 1.70 -25.64 3.05
CA LEU A 134 1.06 -26.63 3.93
C LEU A 134 2.02 -27.76 4.36
N GLY A 135 3.06 -28.05 3.56
CA GLY A 135 4.00 -29.15 3.80
C GLY A 135 5.00 -28.90 4.93
N ARG A 136 5.40 -27.64 5.15
CA ARG A 136 6.38 -27.30 6.20
C ARG A 136 5.84 -27.49 7.62
N GLN A 137 4.55 -27.22 7.82
CA GLN A 137 3.90 -27.34 9.13
C GLN A 137 3.83 -28.80 9.64
N ARG A 138 3.60 -29.77 8.73
CA ARG A 138 3.57 -31.19 9.09
C ARG A 138 4.94 -31.74 9.47
N ARG A 139 6.01 -31.32 8.79
CA ARG A 139 7.39 -31.76 9.09
C ARG A 139 7.88 -31.24 10.45
N GLN A 140 7.48 -30.03 10.84
CA GLN A 140 7.91 -29.43 12.11
C GLN A 140 7.28 -30.12 13.34
N ARG A 141 6.01 -30.56 13.25
CA ARG A 141 5.34 -31.36 14.29
C ARG A 141 5.96 -32.74 14.52
N LEU A 142 6.46 -33.38 13.46
CA LEU A 142 7.14 -34.68 13.57
C LEU A 142 8.48 -34.57 14.31
N TYR A 143 9.17 -33.42 14.19
CA TYR A 143 10.45 -33.17 14.88
C TYR A 143 10.29 -32.98 16.39
N LEU A 144 9.21 -32.30 16.82
CA LEU A 144 8.88 -32.14 18.24
C LEU A 144 8.42 -33.46 18.89
N ARG A 145 7.83 -34.37 18.11
CA ARG A 145 7.41 -35.69 18.58
C ARG A 145 8.57 -36.70 18.71
N SER A 146 9.71 -36.44 18.05
CA SER A 146 10.91 -37.28 18.16
C SER A 146 11.87 -36.85 19.27
N LEU A 147 11.59 -35.76 19.99
CA LEU A 147 12.37 -35.37 21.17
C LEU A 147 12.04 -36.33 22.32
N PRO A 148 13.04 -37.02 22.91
CA PRO A 148 12.83 -37.81 24.11
C PRO A 148 12.34 -36.88 25.23
N GLY A 149 11.19 -37.21 25.80
CA GLY A 149 10.55 -36.43 26.86
C GLY A 149 11.46 -36.28 28.09
N PRO A 150 11.23 -35.26 28.94
CA PRO A 150 12.07 -35.00 30.10
C PRO A 150 12.08 -36.23 31.00
N THR A 151 13.28 -36.78 31.19
CA THR A 151 13.53 -37.91 32.08
C THR A 151 13.09 -37.53 33.48
N ARG A 152 12.05 -38.19 34.00
CA ARG A 152 11.63 -38.03 35.40
C ARG A 152 12.78 -38.51 36.28
N HIS A 153 13.45 -37.57 36.94
CA HIS A 153 14.40 -37.85 38.01
C HIS A 153 13.65 -38.56 39.14
N PRO A 154 14.02 -39.77 39.56
CA PRO A 154 13.38 -40.40 40.70
C PRO A 154 13.82 -39.67 41.98
N ALA A 155 12.83 -39.27 42.78
CA ALA A 155 13.03 -38.76 44.12
C ALA A 155 13.77 -39.81 44.96
N ARG A 156 14.85 -39.36 45.62
CA ARG A 156 15.70 -40.16 46.50
C ARG A 156 15.03 -40.18 47.88
N PRO A 157 14.68 -41.33 48.47
CA PRO A 157 14.37 -41.39 49.87
C PRO A 157 15.65 -41.65 50.68
N ASP A 158 15.71 -40.93 51.78
CA ASP A 158 16.48 -41.06 53.02
C ASP A 158 16.78 -42.50 53.45
#